data_AF-I5C9D3-F1
#
_entry.id   AF-I5C9D3-F1
#
_cell.length_a   1.000
_cell.length_b   1.000
_cell.length_c   1.000
_cell.angle_alpha   90.00
_cell.angle_beta   90.00
_cell.angle_gamma   90.00
#
_symmetry.space_group_name_H-M   'P 1'
#
loop_
_entity.id
_entity.type
_entity.pdbx_description
1 polymer ?
#
loop_
_entity_poly.entity_id
_entity_poly.type
_entity_poly.pdbx_seq_one_letter_code
_entity_poly.pdbx_strand_id
1 'polypeptide(L)'
;MLFMNNSSSISTGLHHLFRYIWNGIFVLSYPILATFGLLFIGLTYLFSGISRLLTRFRSGEEEMSPTLSGSWKTVQVQAFLNDAAGASVAQSTQESAGEGPIPVAQLLEAKLSKKIMFGPEGFTFRRADGVPSVLEEHIFGSRVYEIEEGLLLEKWNTVEPKELPDFTLCLYLPEEDQLRPLTRITCFDWHLSEREGDTLRFKWFDGIQGDTVVVHL
;
A
#
# COMPACT_ATOMS: atom_id res chain seq x y z
N MET A 1 19.87 41.45 -77.36
CA MET A 1 18.75 42.18 -76.73
C MET A 1 17.53 41.28 -76.85
N LEU A 2 16.94 40.68 -75.82
CA LEU A 2 16.64 41.17 -74.48
C LEU A 2 16.50 39.96 -73.52
N PHE A 3 17.29 39.92 -72.46
CA PHE A 3 16.87 39.33 -71.19
C PHE A 3 16.48 40.50 -70.30
N MET A 4 15.22 40.59 -69.87
CA MET A 4 14.75 41.42 -68.75
C MET A 4 13.35 40.92 -68.37
N ASN A 5 13.26 40.02 -67.39
CA ASN A 5 13.00 40.32 -65.97
C ASN A 5 11.54 40.76 -65.70
N ASN A 6 10.66 39.78 -65.53
CA ASN A 6 9.29 39.99 -65.02
C ASN A 6 8.96 39.04 -63.84
N SER A 7 9.96 38.65 -63.05
CA SER A 7 9.78 37.68 -61.95
C SER A 7 9.86 38.30 -60.54
N SER A 8 10.14 39.61 -60.41
CA SER A 8 10.34 40.29 -59.11
C SER A 8 9.05 40.87 -58.50
N SER A 9 8.02 41.15 -59.31
CA SER A 9 6.76 41.73 -58.81
C SER A 9 5.81 40.68 -58.22
N ILE A 10 5.83 39.45 -58.74
CA ILE A 10 4.96 38.35 -58.29
C ILE A 10 5.43 37.81 -56.92
N SER A 11 6.74 37.70 -56.70
CA SER A 11 7.31 37.27 -55.42
C SER A 11 7.02 38.26 -54.28
N THR A 12 7.01 39.55 -54.58
CA THR A 12 6.74 40.62 -53.60
C THR A 12 5.26 40.61 -53.19
N GLY A 13 4.33 40.47 -54.14
CA GLY A 13 2.89 40.38 -53.85
C GLY A 13 2.50 39.14 -53.04
N LEU A 14 3.09 37.98 -53.35
CA LEU A 14 2.82 36.72 -52.65
C LEU A 14 3.37 36.75 -51.21
N HIS A 15 4.54 37.37 -51.00
CA HIS A 15 5.10 37.57 -49.67
C HIS A 15 4.23 38.48 -48.78
N HIS A 16 3.67 39.56 -49.35
CA HIS A 16 2.71 40.40 -48.63
C HIS A 16 1.42 39.65 -48.30
N LEU A 17 0.86 38.89 -49.26
CA LEU A 17 -0.35 38.09 -49.03
C LEU A 17 -0.14 37.03 -47.93
N PHE A 18 0.99 36.33 -47.97
CA PHE A 18 1.36 35.35 -46.94
C PHE A 18 1.45 36.01 -45.56
N ARG A 19 2.10 37.18 -45.45
CA ARG A 19 2.19 37.93 -44.19
C ARG A 19 0.81 38.32 -43.66
N TYR A 20 -0.13 38.71 -44.52
CA TYR A 20 -1.50 39.05 -44.12
C TYR A 20 -2.29 37.83 -43.63
N ILE A 21 -2.26 36.72 -44.38
CA ILE A 21 -2.95 35.47 -44.00
C ILE A 21 -2.38 34.93 -42.69
N TRP A 22 -1.05 34.89 -42.59
CA TRP A 22 -0.36 34.44 -41.38
C TRP A 22 -0.74 35.31 -40.18
N ASN A 23 -0.66 36.64 -40.31
CA ASN A 23 -1.06 37.53 -39.23
C ASN A 23 -2.53 37.34 -38.82
N GLY A 24 -3.43 37.11 -39.79
CA GLY A 24 -4.83 36.81 -39.52
C GLY A 24 -5.03 35.50 -38.74
N ILE A 25 -4.32 34.43 -39.12
CA ILE A 25 -4.33 33.15 -38.39
C ILE A 25 -3.86 33.35 -36.95
N PHE A 26 -2.76 34.06 -36.72
CA PHE A 26 -2.24 34.28 -35.38
C PHE A 26 -3.22 35.06 -34.51
N VAL A 27 -3.78 36.15 -35.03
CA VAL A 27 -4.75 36.98 -34.31
C VAL A 27 -6.02 36.19 -33.96
N LEU A 28 -6.48 35.30 -34.85
CA LEU A 28 -7.66 34.47 -34.60
C LEU A 28 -7.37 33.30 -33.66
N SER A 29 -6.20 32.67 -33.78
CA SER A 29 -5.81 31.51 -32.96
C SER A 29 -5.46 31.88 -31.52
N TYR A 30 -4.95 33.09 -31.28
CA TYR A 30 -4.42 33.47 -29.97
C TYR A 30 -5.50 33.49 -28.86
N PRO A 31 -6.70 34.06 -29.07
CA PRO A 31 -7.80 33.96 -28.10
C PRO A 31 -8.26 32.53 -27.87
N ILE A 32 -8.28 31.69 -28.91
CA ILE A 32 -8.70 30.29 -28.82
C ILE A 32 -7.71 29.49 -27.97
N LEU A 33 -6.41 29.66 -28.21
CA LEU A 33 -5.36 29.00 -27.42
C LEU A 33 -5.34 29.50 -25.98
N ALA A 34 -5.53 30.81 -25.76
CA ALA A 34 -5.57 31.39 -24.42
C ALA A 34 -6.75 30.85 -23.59
N THR A 35 -7.94 30.76 -24.20
CA THR A 35 -9.12 30.18 -23.54
C THR A 35 -8.97 28.69 -23.28
N PHE A 36 -8.40 27.94 -24.22
CA PHE A 36 -8.13 26.52 -24.03
C PHE A 36 -7.11 26.27 -22.90
N GLY A 37 -6.04 27.06 -22.84
CA GLY A 37 -5.05 27.00 -21.78
C GLY A 37 -5.65 27.32 -20.41
N LEU A 38 -6.47 28.37 -20.32
CA LEU A 38 -7.17 28.73 -19.08
C LEU A 38 -8.14 27.63 -18.63
N LEU A 39 -8.89 27.05 -19.58
CA LEU A 39 -9.82 25.95 -19.31
C LEU A 39 -9.07 24.70 -18.83
N PHE A 40 -7.95 24.36 -19.47
CA PHE A 40 -7.11 23.24 -19.07
C PHE A 40 -6.55 23.42 -17.65
N ILE A 41 -6.03 24.61 -17.33
CA ILE A 41 -5.58 24.94 -15.97
C ILE A 41 -6.74 24.78 -14.98
N GLY A 42 -7.92 25.34 -15.29
CA GLY A 42 -9.11 25.17 -14.46
C GLY A 42 -9.49 23.70 -14.23
N LEU A 43 -9.41 22.88 -15.27
CA LEU A 43 -9.67 21.44 -15.19
C LEU A 43 -8.65 20.73 -14.29
N THR A 44 -7.36 21.03 -14.41
CA THR A 44 -6.33 20.45 -13.53
C THR A 44 -6.54 20.84 -12.06
N TYR A 45 -6.96 22.08 -11.79
CA TYR A 45 -7.32 22.52 -10.44
C TYR A 45 -8.59 21.82 -9.93
N LEU A 46 -9.57 21.57 -10.78
CA LEU A 46 -10.77 20.81 -10.43
C LEU A 46 -10.39 19.38 -10.00
N PHE A 47 -9.58 18.69 -10.80
CA PHE A 47 -9.09 17.35 -10.43
C PHE A 47 -8.27 17.36 -9.14
N SER A 48 -7.43 18.38 -8.92
CA SER A 48 -6.69 18.56 -7.66
C SER A 48 -7.62 18.77 -6.47
N GLY A 49 -8.66 19.59 -6.64
CA GLY A 49 -9.69 19.83 -5.63
C GLY A 49 -10.51 18.57 -5.32
N ILE A 50 -10.93 17.83 -6.35
CA ILE A 50 -11.63 16.55 -6.22
C ILE A 50 -10.73 15.53 -5.53
N SER A 51 -9.45 15.45 -5.89
CA SER A 51 -8.49 14.57 -5.22
C SER A 51 -8.39 14.88 -3.73
N ARG A 52 -8.28 16.16 -3.35
CA ARG A 52 -8.24 16.59 -1.94
C ARG A 52 -9.56 16.29 -1.21
N LEU A 53 -10.67 16.45 -1.90
CA LEU A 53 -11.99 16.17 -1.35
C LEU A 53 -12.20 14.66 -1.13
N LEU A 54 -11.78 13.83 -2.09
CA LEU A 54 -11.82 12.37 -1.99
C LEU A 54 -10.89 11.85 -0.90
N THR A 55 -9.67 12.39 -0.78
CA THR A 55 -8.78 12.05 0.34
C THR A 55 -9.36 12.45 1.69
N ARG A 56 -10.16 13.53 1.74
CA ARG A 56 -10.85 13.95 2.96
C ARG A 56 -12.01 13.03 3.32
N PHE A 57 -12.71 12.44 2.35
CA PHE A 57 -13.73 11.42 2.64
C PHE A 57 -13.14 10.03 2.93
N ARG A 58 -11.89 9.79 2.51
CA ARG A 58 -11.08 8.64 2.89
C ARG A 58 -10.33 8.85 4.23
N SER A 59 -10.86 9.68 5.14
CA SER A 59 -10.25 9.92 6.46
C SER A 59 -10.80 8.98 7.55
N GLY A 60 -11.26 7.79 7.14
CA GLY A 60 -11.40 6.63 8.03
C GLY A 60 -10.19 5.68 7.99
N GLU A 61 -9.20 5.96 7.15
CA GLU A 61 -7.98 5.16 7.02
C GLU A 61 -6.79 6.13 6.97
N GLU A 62 -5.80 5.89 7.83
CA GLU A 62 -4.82 6.86 8.31
C GLU A 62 -3.98 7.56 7.22
N GLU A 63 -3.58 8.79 7.54
CA GLU A 63 -2.88 9.74 6.67
C GLU A 63 -1.74 9.13 5.85
N MET A 64 -1.84 9.34 4.54
CA MET A 64 -0.76 9.16 3.58
C MET A 64 0.28 10.29 3.75
N SER A 65 1.05 10.22 4.82
CA SER A 65 2.35 10.87 4.91
C SER A 65 3.41 9.78 5.05
N PRO A 66 4.52 9.81 4.29
CA PRO A 66 5.68 8.96 4.58
C PRO A 66 6.42 9.41 5.85
N THR A 67 5.71 10.07 6.79
CA THR A 67 6.19 10.22 8.15
C THR A 67 6.01 8.85 8.78
N LEU A 68 7.10 8.09 8.84
CA LEU A 68 7.27 6.96 9.75
C LEU A 68 6.59 7.33 11.08
N SER A 69 5.41 6.79 11.35
CA SER A 69 4.69 7.08 12.59
C SER A 69 5.62 6.68 13.72
N GLY A 70 6.18 7.68 14.41
CA GLY A 70 7.17 7.46 15.46
C GLY A 70 6.60 6.68 16.65
N SER A 71 5.27 6.66 16.75
CA SER A 71 4.53 6.02 17.83
C SER A 71 4.26 4.55 17.54
N TRP A 72 4.61 3.73 18.52
CA TRP A 72 4.16 2.35 18.62
C TRP A 72 2.64 2.31 18.85
N LYS A 73 1.97 1.33 18.24
CA LYS A 73 0.54 1.08 18.37
C LYS A 73 0.32 -0.39 18.71
N THR A 74 -0.65 -0.70 19.57
CA THR A 74 -1.02 -2.08 19.87
C THR A 74 -1.48 -2.81 18.60
N VAL A 75 -0.95 -4.01 18.38
CA VAL A 75 -1.32 -4.85 17.23
C VAL A 75 -2.76 -5.31 17.40
N GLN A 76 -3.57 -5.19 16.35
CA GLN A 76 -4.87 -5.84 16.29
C GLN A 76 -4.65 -7.30 15.92
N VAL A 77 -4.77 -8.19 16.89
CA VAL A 77 -4.61 -9.62 16.67
C VAL A 77 -5.93 -10.20 16.16
N GLN A 78 -5.85 -10.92 15.04
CA GLN A 78 -7.02 -11.55 14.46
C GLN A 78 -7.20 -12.93 15.10
N ALA A 79 -8.27 -13.09 15.88
CA ALA A 79 -8.66 -14.39 16.40
C ALA A 79 -9.04 -15.30 15.22
N PHE A 80 -8.46 -16.50 15.17
CA PHE A 80 -8.87 -17.52 14.22
C PHE A 80 -10.23 -18.08 14.66
N LEU A 81 -11.31 -17.60 14.02
CA LEU A 81 -12.65 -18.13 14.23
C LEU A 81 -12.78 -19.48 13.51
N ASN A 82 -12.79 -20.57 14.28
CA ASN A 82 -13.33 -21.86 13.85
C ASN A 82 -14.87 -21.79 13.83
N ASP A 83 -15.45 -20.95 12.96
CA ASP A 83 -16.91 -20.79 12.88
C ASP A 83 -17.52 -21.83 11.92
N ALA A 84 -17.74 -23.03 12.45
CA ALA A 84 -18.86 -23.88 12.02
C ALA A 84 -20.20 -23.39 12.61
N ALA A 85 -20.24 -22.28 13.35
CA ALA A 85 -21.48 -21.67 13.79
C ALA A 85 -21.27 -20.17 13.97
N GLY A 86 -21.80 -19.38 13.02
CA GLY A 86 -21.72 -17.93 13.10
C GLY A 86 -22.31 -17.39 14.40
N ALA A 87 -21.53 -16.57 15.11
CA ALA A 87 -22.06 -15.70 16.14
C ALA A 87 -21.13 -14.48 16.36
N SER A 88 -21.68 -13.33 15.99
CA SER A 88 -21.44 -11.98 16.53
C SER A 88 -20.02 -11.54 16.88
N VAL A 89 -19.55 -10.57 16.09
CA VAL A 89 -18.67 -9.46 16.47
C VAL A 89 -18.85 -9.07 17.95
N ALA A 90 -17.86 -9.42 18.77
CA ALA A 90 -17.68 -8.83 20.09
C ALA A 90 -16.54 -7.81 19.98
N GLN A 91 -16.89 -6.55 19.86
CA GLN A 91 -16.05 -5.45 20.32
C GLN A 91 -16.00 -5.53 21.85
N SER A 92 -14.82 -5.63 22.44
CA SER A 92 -14.57 -5.28 23.84
C SER A 92 -13.30 -4.44 23.89
N THR A 93 -13.43 -3.12 24.10
CA THR A 93 -13.53 -2.43 25.40
C THR A 93 -12.15 -2.16 25.97
N GLN A 94 -11.78 -0.88 25.94
CA GLN A 94 -10.73 -0.29 26.76
C GLN A 94 -11.09 -0.47 28.25
N GLU A 95 -10.24 -1.13 29.04
CA GLU A 95 -10.26 -0.94 30.50
C GLU A 95 -8.86 -1.06 31.13
N SER A 96 -8.42 0.09 31.64
CA SER A 96 -7.56 0.37 32.80
C SER A 96 -6.54 -0.66 33.30
N ALA A 97 -5.30 -0.16 33.39
CA ALA A 97 -4.24 -0.46 34.36
C ALA A 97 -4.62 -1.40 35.53
N GLY A 98 -3.96 -2.57 35.55
CA GLY A 98 -3.89 -3.47 36.69
C GLY A 98 -2.77 -4.50 36.48
N GLU A 99 -1.92 -4.68 37.48
CA GLU A 99 -0.86 -5.71 37.52
C GLU A 99 -1.46 -7.11 37.39
N GLY A 100 -1.48 -7.60 36.15
CA GLY A 100 -1.78 -8.98 35.77
C GLY A 100 -0.96 -9.35 34.53
N PRO A 101 -0.78 -10.65 34.22
CA PRO A 101 -0.06 -11.06 33.01
C PRO A 101 -0.78 -10.49 31.77
N ILE A 102 -0.01 -9.82 30.91
CA ILE A 102 -0.53 -9.21 29.67
C ILE A 102 -1.11 -10.34 28.80
N PRO A 103 -2.37 -10.26 28.35
CA PRO A 103 -2.92 -11.26 27.43
C PRO A 103 -2.11 -11.27 26.13
N VAL A 104 -1.89 -12.45 25.53
CA VAL A 104 -1.04 -12.63 24.33
C VAL A 104 -1.48 -11.70 23.18
N ALA A 105 -2.78 -11.46 23.04
CA ALA A 105 -3.36 -10.50 22.10
C ALA A 105 -2.88 -9.04 22.25
N GLN A 106 -2.45 -8.63 23.45
CA GLN A 106 -1.93 -7.28 23.73
C GLN A 106 -0.41 -7.26 23.91
N LEU A 107 0.27 -8.40 23.71
CA LEU A 107 1.69 -8.53 23.95
C LEU A 107 2.53 -7.77 22.92
N LEU A 108 2.02 -7.56 21.70
CA LEU A 108 2.76 -6.95 20.62
C LEU A 108 2.35 -5.50 20.35
N GLU A 109 3.35 -4.65 20.19
CA GLU A 109 3.22 -3.32 19.62
C GLU A 109 3.88 -3.27 18.25
N ALA A 110 3.23 -2.64 17.30
CA ALA A 110 3.72 -2.42 15.96
C ALA A 110 4.11 -0.96 15.72
N LYS A 111 5.15 -0.80 14.94
CA LYS A 111 5.54 0.48 14.36
C LYS A 111 5.69 0.33 12.85
N LEU A 112 5.06 1.23 12.11
CA LEU A 112 5.21 1.29 10.66
C LEU A 112 6.67 1.62 10.32
N SER A 113 7.37 0.66 9.72
CA SER A 113 8.79 0.75 9.39
C SER A 113 9.00 1.11 7.92
N LYS A 114 8.18 0.54 7.02
CA LYS A 114 8.28 0.82 5.59
C LYS A 114 6.92 0.69 4.91
N LYS A 115 6.60 1.67 4.07
CA LYS A 115 5.47 1.59 3.14
C LYS A 115 5.99 1.22 1.77
N ILE A 116 5.65 0.03 1.28
CA ILE A 116 6.02 -0.40 -0.07
C ILE A 116 5.13 0.36 -1.06
N MET A 117 5.72 1.06 -2.03
CA MET A 117 4.96 1.76 -3.07
C MET A 117 4.16 0.71 -3.87
N PHE A 118 2.83 0.70 -3.68
CA PHE A 118 1.89 -0.27 -4.26
C PHE A 118 1.95 -1.69 -3.69
N GLY A 119 2.41 -1.87 -2.45
CA GLY A 119 2.38 -3.14 -1.72
C GLY A 119 1.79 -2.99 -0.31
N PRO A 120 1.74 -4.08 0.47
CA PRO A 120 1.34 -4.03 1.87
C PRO A 120 2.35 -3.25 2.71
N GLU A 121 1.93 -2.88 3.91
CA GLU A 121 2.76 -2.14 4.85
C GLU A 121 3.67 -3.10 5.65
N GLY A 122 4.91 -2.66 5.87
CA GLY A 122 5.90 -3.37 6.66
C GLY A 122 6.01 -2.78 8.06
N PHE A 123 5.85 -3.62 9.08
CA PHE A 123 5.84 -3.26 10.49
C PHE A 123 7.05 -3.87 11.20
N THR A 124 7.59 -3.14 12.16
CA THR A 124 8.49 -3.72 13.17
C THR A 124 7.64 -3.99 14.40
N PHE A 125 7.77 -5.19 14.98
CA PHE A 125 7.09 -5.56 16.21
C PHE A 125 8.05 -5.50 17.40
N ARG A 126 7.52 -5.10 18.55
CA ARG A 126 8.18 -5.22 19.86
C ARG A 126 7.20 -5.76 20.88
N ARG A 127 7.72 -6.26 21.99
CA ARG A 127 6.87 -6.65 23.13
C ARG A 127 6.48 -5.44 23.96
N ALA A 128 5.21 -5.39 24.38
CA ALA A 128 4.66 -4.34 25.23
C ALA A 128 5.21 -4.38 26.66
N ASP A 129 5.66 -5.55 27.13
CA ASP A 129 6.29 -5.75 28.44
C ASP A 129 7.73 -5.17 28.53
N GLY A 130 8.29 -4.68 27.42
CA GLY A 130 9.62 -4.09 27.36
C GLY A 130 10.77 -5.10 27.33
N VAL A 131 10.47 -6.40 27.20
CA VAL A 131 11.50 -7.43 26.99
C VAL A 131 12.01 -7.33 25.56
N PRO A 132 13.34 -7.18 25.33
CA PRO A 132 13.92 -7.23 23.99
C PRO A 132 13.57 -8.56 23.33
N SER A 133 13.18 -8.50 22.06
CA SER A 133 12.70 -9.66 21.33
C SER A 133 13.36 -9.78 19.96
N VAL A 134 13.53 -11.02 19.48
CA VAL A 134 13.95 -11.33 18.11
C VAL A 134 13.07 -10.67 17.03
N LEU A 135 11.87 -10.22 17.40
CA LEU A 135 10.95 -9.49 16.52
C LEU A 135 11.52 -8.15 16.02
N GLU A 136 12.34 -7.45 16.80
CA GLU A 136 12.83 -6.11 16.40
C GLU A 136 13.84 -6.17 15.23
N GLU A 137 14.43 -7.33 14.97
CA GLU A 137 15.42 -7.56 13.90
C GLU A 137 14.78 -7.79 12.52
N HIS A 138 13.45 -7.89 12.46
CA HIS A 138 12.71 -8.29 11.27
C HIS A 138 11.58 -7.32 10.91
N ILE A 139 11.13 -7.39 9.67
CA ILE A 139 10.00 -6.62 9.16
C ILE A 139 8.86 -7.59 8.89
N PHE A 140 7.68 -7.26 9.39
CA PHE A 140 6.50 -8.10 9.31
C PHE A 140 5.36 -7.45 8.52
N GLY A 141 4.43 -8.27 8.04
CA GLY A 141 3.16 -7.81 7.49
C GLY A 141 2.20 -7.33 8.58
N SER A 142 1.01 -6.85 8.16
CA SER A 142 -0.02 -6.39 9.09
C SER A 142 -0.79 -7.51 9.77
N ARG A 143 -0.74 -8.73 9.21
CA ARG A 143 -1.57 -9.84 9.71
C ARG A 143 -0.85 -10.58 10.82
N VAL A 144 -1.52 -10.68 11.97
CA VAL A 144 -1.08 -11.43 13.14
C VAL A 144 -2.25 -12.30 13.59
N TYR A 145 -2.03 -13.61 13.63
CA TYR A 145 -3.03 -14.57 14.11
C TYR A 145 -2.57 -15.19 15.43
N GLU A 146 -3.49 -15.29 16.38
CA GLU A 146 -3.26 -16.01 17.64
C GLU A 146 -3.68 -17.47 17.49
N ILE A 147 -2.78 -18.37 17.89
CA ILE A 147 -3.01 -19.80 18.03
C ILE A 147 -2.59 -20.24 19.43
N GLU A 148 -2.92 -21.47 19.84
CA GLU A 148 -2.66 -21.93 21.21
C GLU A 148 -1.17 -22.01 21.52
N GLU A 149 -0.35 -22.30 20.49
CA GLU A 149 1.09 -22.45 20.59
C GLU A 149 1.82 -21.10 20.60
N GLY A 150 1.20 -20.03 20.07
CA GLY A 150 1.86 -18.73 19.96
C GLY A 150 1.22 -17.80 18.91
N LEU A 151 2.04 -16.96 18.29
CA LEU A 151 1.60 -15.94 17.33
C LEU A 151 2.12 -16.27 15.93
N LEU A 152 1.22 -16.36 14.96
CA LEU A 152 1.57 -16.52 13.56
C LEU A 152 1.80 -15.14 12.92
N LEU A 153 3.00 -14.94 12.37
CA LEU A 153 3.47 -13.68 11.81
C LEU A 153 3.93 -13.85 10.36
N GLU A 154 3.65 -12.83 9.54
CA GLU A 154 4.17 -12.74 8.16
C GLU A 154 5.53 -12.04 8.16
N LYS A 155 6.65 -12.76 8.09
CA LYS A 155 7.99 -12.15 8.04
C LYS A 155 8.40 -11.86 6.60
N TRP A 156 8.61 -10.60 6.24
CA TRP A 156 9.14 -10.22 4.93
C TRP A 156 10.58 -10.68 4.75
N ASN A 157 10.86 -11.40 3.67
CA ASN A 157 12.22 -11.83 3.33
C ASN A 157 12.99 -10.71 2.63
N THR A 158 12.29 -9.88 1.86
CA THR A 158 12.83 -8.73 1.12
C THR A 158 11.88 -7.54 1.25
N VAL A 159 12.44 -6.34 1.12
CA VAL A 159 11.69 -5.08 1.06
C VAL A 159 11.94 -4.33 -0.25
N GLU A 160 12.56 -4.99 -1.24
CA GLU A 160 12.72 -4.48 -2.59
C GLU A 160 11.46 -4.72 -3.42
N PRO A 161 10.87 -3.68 -4.04
CA PRO A 161 9.63 -3.81 -4.83
C PRO A 161 9.68 -4.83 -5.97
N LYS A 162 10.87 -5.18 -6.47
CA LYS A 162 11.05 -6.13 -7.58
C LYS A 162 10.93 -7.59 -7.16
N GLU A 163 11.13 -7.87 -5.89
CA GLU A 163 11.18 -9.22 -5.33
C GLU A 163 9.94 -9.53 -4.50
N LEU A 164 9.01 -8.58 -4.40
CA LEU A 164 7.75 -8.75 -3.72
C LEU A 164 6.68 -9.34 -4.65
N PRO A 165 5.73 -10.13 -4.12
CA PRO A 165 5.65 -10.61 -2.73
C PRO A 165 6.62 -11.76 -2.43
N ASP A 166 7.35 -11.66 -1.31
CA ASP A 166 8.15 -12.75 -0.76
C ASP A 166 8.24 -12.64 0.77
N PHE A 167 7.53 -13.54 1.45
CA PHE A 167 7.53 -13.62 2.90
C PHE A 167 7.52 -15.06 3.39
N THR A 168 7.93 -15.23 4.64
CA THR A 168 7.91 -16.49 5.37
C THR A 168 6.89 -16.37 6.48
N LEU A 169 5.92 -17.29 6.54
CA LEU A 169 5.07 -17.47 7.71
C LEU A 169 5.92 -18.04 8.83
N CYS A 170 5.90 -17.39 9.98
CA CYS A 170 6.66 -17.79 11.15
C CYS A 170 5.74 -17.91 12.37
N LEU A 171 6.02 -18.91 13.22
CA LEU A 171 5.46 -19.01 14.55
C LEU A 171 6.40 -18.31 15.54
N TYR A 172 5.88 -17.32 16.25
CA TYR A 172 6.55 -16.67 17.35
C TYR A 172 6.08 -17.26 18.68
N LEU A 173 7.03 -17.77 19.46
CA LEU A 173 6.82 -18.34 20.80
C LEU A 173 7.23 -17.29 21.85
N PRO A 174 6.27 -16.61 22.52
CA PRO A 174 6.61 -15.51 23.42
C PRO A 174 7.38 -15.93 24.68
N GLU A 175 7.22 -17.17 25.12
CA GLU A 175 7.91 -17.70 26.31
C GLU A 175 9.40 -17.93 26.06
N GLU A 176 9.75 -18.39 24.85
CA GLU A 176 11.13 -18.72 24.47
C GLU A 176 11.82 -17.59 23.70
N ASP A 177 11.07 -16.54 23.32
CA ASP A 177 11.51 -15.49 22.40
C ASP A 177 12.12 -16.06 21.10
N GLN A 178 11.44 -17.06 20.52
CA GLN A 178 11.89 -17.75 19.32
C GLN A 178 10.94 -17.55 18.15
N LEU A 179 11.51 -17.37 16.96
CA LEU A 179 10.78 -17.26 15.71
C LEU A 179 11.06 -18.49 14.82
N ARG A 180 10.11 -19.42 14.77
CA ARG A 180 10.21 -20.65 13.97
C ARG A 180 9.61 -20.43 12.57
N PRO A 181 10.39 -20.54 11.49
CA PRO A 181 9.85 -20.46 10.14
C PRO A 181 9.00 -21.70 9.82
N LEU A 182 7.83 -21.49 9.25
CA LEU A 182 6.87 -22.54 8.89
C LEU A 182 6.90 -22.83 7.38
N THR A 183 6.64 -21.81 6.57
CA THR A 183 6.63 -21.95 5.12
C THR A 183 6.84 -20.60 4.43
N ARG A 184 7.36 -20.63 3.20
CA ARG A 184 7.56 -19.45 2.35
C ARG A 184 6.40 -19.34 1.36
N ILE A 185 5.84 -18.14 1.24
CA ILE A 185 4.74 -17.81 0.33
C ILE A 185 5.14 -16.62 -0.53
N THR A 186 4.88 -16.71 -1.83
CA THR A 186 5.27 -15.71 -2.84
C THR A 186 4.07 -15.01 -3.46
N CYS A 187 3.01 -14.77 -2.68
CA CYS A 187 1.78 -14.10 -3.12
C CYS A 187 1.10 -13.38 -1.94
N PHE A 188 0.51 -12.21 -2.19
CA PHE A 188 -0.13 -11.39 -1.14
C PHE A 188 -1.47 -11.96 -0.63
N ASP A 189 -2.14 -12.78 -1.44
CA ASP A 189 -3.45 -13.33 -1.10
C ASP A 189 -3.31 -14.76 -0.58
N TRP A 190 -3.20 -14.87 0.74
CA TRP A 190 -3.24 -16.13 1.48
C TRP A 190 -4.23 -16.04 2.64
N HIS A 191 -4.73 -17.19 3.07
CA HIS A 191 -5.56 -17.32 4.26
C HIS A 191 -5.30 -18.66 4.96
N LEU A 192 -5.37 -18.65 6.28
CA LEU A 192 -5.44 -19.87 7.09
C LEU A 192 -6.82 -20.49 6.86
N SER A 193 -6.86 -21.64 6.20
CA SER A 193 -8.11 -22.28 5.74
C SER A 193 -8.66 -23.30 6.73
N GLU A 194 -7.79 -23.98 7.47
CA GLU A 194 -8.17 -25.04 8.38
C GLU A 194 -7.06 -25.23 9.43
N ARG A 195 -7.47 -25.56 10.66
CA ARG A 195 -6.58 -25.99 11.75
C ARG A 195 -7.11 -27.31 12.29
N GLU A 196 -6.28 -28.34 12.24
CA GLU A 196 -6.58 -29.66 12.78
C GLU A 196 -5.45 -30.07 13.75
N GLY A 197 -5.66 -29.79 15.04
CA GLY A 197 -4.64 -30.00 16.08
C GLY A 197 -3.34 -29.26 15.75
N ASP A 198 -2.27 -30.04 15.58
CA ASP A 198 -0.90 -29.60 15.31
C ASP A 198 -0.63 -29.26 13.83
N THR A 199 -1.68 -29.26 12.99
CA THR A 199 -1.58 -29.06 11.55
C THR A 199 -2.32 -27.80 11.10
N LEU A 200 -1.60 -26.90 10.44
CA LEU A 200 -2.12 -25.68 9.84
C LEU A 200 -2.18 -25.81 8.32
N ARG A 201 -3.33 -25.48 7.72
CA ARG A 201 -3.53 -25.51 6.27
C ARG A 201 -3.70 -24.10 5.72
N PHE A 202 -2.70 -23.63 4.99
CA PHE A 202 -2.73 -22.35 4.30
C PHE A 202 -3.18 -22.54 2.86
N LYS A 203 -4.10 -21.70 2.41
CA LYS A 203 -4.47 -21.59 0.99
C LYS A 203 -4.02 -20.25 0.48
N TRP A 204 -3.49 -20.24 -0.74
CA TRP A 204 -3.05 -19.01 -1.37
C TRP A 204 -3.44 -18.97 -2.84
N PHE A 205 -3.54 -17.76 -3.38
CA PHE A 205 -3.96 -17.52 -4.76
C PHE A 205 -3.22 -16.31 -5.34
N ASP A 206 -2.63 -16.45 -6.52
CA ASP A 206 -1.87 -15.35 -7.17
C ASP A 206 -2.64 -14.67 -8.32
N GLY A 207 -3.90 -15.05 -8.55
CA GLY A 207 -4.72 -14.60 -9.67
C GLY A 207 -4.75 -15.58 -10.86
N ILE A 208 -3.78 -16.49 -10.95
CA ILE A 208 -3.63 -17.47 -12.04
C ILE A 208 -3.61 -18.90 -11.48
N GLN A 209 -2.93 -19.11 -10.36
CA GLN A 209 -2.72 -20.38 -9.68
C GLN A 209 -3.04 -20.21 -8.19
N GLY A 210 -3.51 -21.29 -7.58
CA GLY A 210 -3.65 -21.38 -6.15
C GLY A 210 -3.24 -22.75 -5.68
N ASP A 211 -2.61 -22.80 -4.50
CA ASP A 211 -2.15 -24.04 -3.89
C ASP A 211 -2.48 -24.05 -2.40
N THR A 212 -2.35 -25.23 -1.81
CA THR A 212 -2.55 -25.46 -0.39
C THR A 212 -1.25 -25.96 0.24
N VAL A 213 -0.77 -25.25 1.24
CA VAL A 213 0.41 -25.65 2.02
C VAL A 213 -0.05 -26.12 3.38
N VAL A 214 0.35 -27.34 3.73
CA VAL A 214 0.11 -27.93 5.05
C VAL A 214 1.40 -27.86 5.85
N VAL A 215 1.31 -27.34 7.06
CA VAL A 215 2.43 -27.16 7.99
C VAL A 215 2.11 -27.89 9.28
N HIS A 216 3.10 -28.58 9.83
CA HIS A 216 3.04 -29.17 11.17
C HIS A 216 3.82 -28.29 12.15
N LEU A 217 3.22 -28.05 13.33
CA LEU A 217 3.73 -27.14 14.36
C LEU A 217 4.84 -27.77 15.21
#